data_AF-A0A183G8I6-F1
#
_entry.id   AF-A0A183G8I6-F1
#
_cell.length_a   1.000
_cell.length_b   1.000
_cell.length_c   1.000
_cell.angle_alpha   90.00
_cell.angle_beta   90.00
_cell.angle_gamma   90.00
#
_symmetry.space_group_name_H-M   'P 1'
#
loop_
_entity.id
_entity.type
_entity.pdbx_description
1 polymer ?
#
loop_
_entity_poly.entity_id
_entity_poly.type
_entity_poly.pdbx_seq_one_letter_code
_entity_poly.pdbx_strand_id
1 'polypeptide(L)' 'MYDLNKDHRLDGIDILKAVTDDHSSGGSGAPVADEDHYVSMIDSVLKEMDFNGDGYIDFAEYMKFASRE' A
#
# COMPACT_ATOMS: atom_id res chain seq x y z
N MET A 1 -9.77 -6.02 5.77
CA MET A 1 -8.57 -6.33 6.57
C MET A 1 -7.46 -6.49 5.56
N TYR A 2 -6.54 -5.53 5.53
CA TYR A 2 -5.65 -5.27 4.38
C TYR A 2 -4.37 -6.11 4.38
N ASP A 3 -4.01 -6.66 5.53
CA ASP A 3 -2.91 -7.60 5.73
C ASP A 3 -3.40 -9.01 5.31
N LEU A 4 -3.02 -9.44 4.10
CA LEU A 4 -3.53 -10.67 3.46
C LEU A 4 -2.89 -11.93 4.02
N ASN A 5 -1.60 -11.83 4.30
CA ASN A 5 -0.75 -12.94 4.73
C ASN A 5 -0.71 -13.07 6.27
N LYS A 6 -1.30 -12.11 7.01
CA LYS A 6 -1.32 -12.05 8.48
C LYS A 6 0.05 -12.02 9.13
N ASP A 7 1.01 -11.38 8.46
CA ASP A 7 2.36 -11.22 8.98
C ASP A 7 2.55 -9.94 9.81
N HIS A 8 1.50 -9.11 9.92
CA HIS A 8 1.50 -7.82 10.60
C HIS A 8 2.42 -6.78 9.93
N ARG A 9 2.75 -7.00 8.66
CA ARG A 9 3.46 -6.06 7.80
C ARG A 9 2.58 -5.76 6.60
N LEU A 10 2.81 -4.62 5.97
CA LEU A 10 2.15 -4.26 4.72
C LEU A 10 3.18 -4.38 3.60
N ASP A 11 2.94 -5.32 2.68
CA ASP A 11 3.73 -5.44 1.46
C ASP A 11 3.05 -4.73 0.28
N GLY A 12 3.76 -4.60 -0.84
CA GLY A 12 3.25 -3.93 -2.04
C GLY A 12 1.94 -4.52 -2.59
N ILE A 13 1.68 -5.81 -2.37
CA ILE A 13 0.46 -6.49 -2.80
C ILE A 13 -0.70 -6.19 -1.84
N ASP A 14 -0.42 -6.08 -0.54
CA ASP A 14 -1.41 -5.62 0.44
C ASP A 14 -1.83 -4.17 0.18
N ILE A 15 -0.87 -3.29 -0.13
CA ILE A 15 -1.11 -1.89 -0.50
C ILE A 15 -1.93 -1.81 -1.79
N LEU A 16 -1.54 -2.58 -2.80
CA LEU A 16 -2.26 -2.68 -4.08
C LEU A 16 -3.71 -3.11 -3.86
N LYS A 17 -3.93 -4.10 -3.00
CA LYS A 17 -5.28 -4.56 -2.68
C LYS A 17 -6.06 -3.50 -1.91
N ALA A 18 -5.44 -2.81 -0.95
CA ALA A 18 -6.11 -1.74 -0.21
C ALA A 18 -6.64 -0.63 -1.12
N VAL A 19 -5.84 -0.21 -2.10
CA VAL A 19 -6.27 0.82 -3.05
C VAL A 19 -7.26 0.30 -4.08
N THR A 20 -7.12 -0.95 -4.52
CA THR A 20 -8.07 -1.56 -5.47
C THR A 20 -9.43 -1.84 -4.81
N ASP A 21 -9.44 -2.20 -3.52
CA ASP A 21 -10.64 -2.47 -2.72
C ASP A 21 -11.43 -1.17 -2.46
N ASP A 22 -10.75 -0.06 -2.15
CA ASP A 22 -11.37 1.27 -1.99
C ASP A 22 -12.03 1.76 -3.29
N HIS A 23 -11.42 1.46 -4.44
CA HIS A 23 -11.97 1.78 -5.76
C HIS A 23 -13.11 0.85 -6.24
N SER A 24 -13.36 -0.27 -5.57
CA SER A 24 -14.34 -1.28 -6.01
C SER A 24 -15.78 -1.00 -5.53
N SER A 25 -15.99 -0.06 -4.61
CA SER A 25 -17.33 0.30 -4.11
C SER A 25 -18.07 1.34 -4.95
N GLY A 26 -17.44 1.86 -6.02
CA GLY A 26 -17.89 3.06 -6.74
C GLY A 26 -18.24 2.87 -8.22
N GLY A 27 -18.60 1.67 -8.68
CA GLY A 27 -19.21 1.47 -10.00
C GLY A 27 -18.26 1.56 -11.20
N SER A 28 -18.41 0.57 -12.09
CA SER A 28 -17.94 0.59 -13.48
C SER A 28 -16.43 0.73 -13.70
N GLY A 29 -15.74 -0.40 -13.76
CA GLY A 29 -14.57 -0.59 -14.64
C GLY A 29 -13.59 0.57 -14.67
N ALA A 30 -12.95 0.86 -13.54
CA ALA A 30 -11.68 1.58 -13.58
C ALA A 30 -10.81 0.84 -14.60
N PRO A 31 -10.20 1.54 -15.59
CA PRO A 31 -9.31 0.90 -16.54
C PRO A 31 -8.35 0.08 -15.72
N VAL A 32 -8.08 -1.17 -16.12
CA VAL A 32 -6.98 -1.97 -15.58
C VAL A 32 -5.82 -1.01 -15.52
N ALA A 33 -5.54 -0.45 -14.33
CA ALA A 33 -4.52 0.58 -14.25
C ALA A 33 -3.28 -0.19 -14.63
N ASP A 34 -2.57 0.28 -15.66
CA ASP A 34 -1.38 -0.39 -16.14
C ASP A 34 -0.51 -0.73 -14.92
N GLU A 35 0.13 -1.90 -14.93
CA GLU A 35 0.97 -2.37 -13.83
C GLU A 35 1.93 -1.26 -13.36
N ASP A 36 2.38 -0.42 -14.29
CA ASP A 36 3.17 0.81 -14.08
C ASP A 36 2.55 1.81 -13.10
N HIS A 37 1.23 2.05 -13.18
CA HIS A 37 0.53 2.95 -12.27
C HIS A 37 0.49 2.38 -10.84
N TYR A 38 0.24 1.08 -10.73
CA TYR A 38 0.29 0.39 -9.44
C TYR A 38 1.70 0.40 -8.85
N VAL A 39 2.72 0.14 -9.68
CA VAL A 39 4.13 0.23 -9.29
C VAL A 39 4.48 1.63 -8.82
N SER A 40 4.08 2.68 -9.55
CA SER A 40 4.37 4.07 -9.16
C SER A 40 3.68 4.46 -7.85
N MET A 41 2.50 3.93 -7.57
CA MET A 41 1.78 4.19 -6.33
C MET A 41 2.43 3.44 -5.16
N ILE A 42 2.79 2.17 -5.35
CA ILE A 42 3.52 1.38 -4.35
C ILE A 42 4.88 2.04 -4.05
N ASP A 43 5.61 2.49 -5.08
CA ASP A 43 6.88 3.20 -4.95
C ASP A 43 6.72 4.50 -4.13
N SER A 44 5.65 5.26 -4.39
CA SER A 44 5.36 6.49 -3.62
C SER A 44 5.11 6.18 -2.15
N VAL A 45 4.28 5.17 -1.87
CA VAL A 45 3.94 4.74 -0.51
C VAL A 45 5.15 4.22 0.25
N LEU A 46 5.94 3.34 -0.38
CA LEU A 46 7.19 2.83 0.20
C LEU A 46 8.17 3.97 0.43
N LYS A 47 8.36 4.88 -0.53
CA LYS A 47 9.28 6.01 -0.36
C LYS A 47 8.94 6.93 0.82
N GLU A 48 7.66 7.03 1.18
CA GLU A 48 7.20 7.86 2.29
C GLU A 48 7.20 7.15 3.64
N MET A 49 6.95 5.83 3.66
CA MET A 49 6.75 5.05 4.88
C MET A 49 7.85 4.02 5.19
N ASP A 50 8.50 3.45 4.18
CA ASP A 50 9.65 2.54 4.33
C ASP A 50 10.91 3.36 4.64
N PHE A 51 11.22 3.48 5.93
CA PHE A 51 12.35 4.27 6.40
C PHE A 51 13.66 3.48 6.33
N ASN A 52 13.56 2.16 6.34
CA ASN A 52 14.69 1.26 6.45
C ASN A 52 15.14 0.70 5.09
N GLY A 53 14.27 0.77 4.08
CA GLY A 53 14.53 0.41 2.70
C GLY A 53 14.44 -1.09 2.43
N ASP A 54 13.74 -1.86 3.27
CA ASP A 54 13.56 -3.31 3.07
C ASP A 54 12.40 -3.66 2.13
N GLY A 55 11.63 -2.66 1.69
CA GLY A 55 10.50 -2.83 0.78
C GLY A 55 9.21 -3.29 1.48
N TYR A 56 9.18 -3.22 2.82
CA TYR A 56 8.04 -3.52 3.66
C TYR A 56 7.74 -2.33 4.55
N ILE A 57 6.49 -2.23 5.03
CA ILE A 57 6.13 -1.26 6.06
C ILE A 57 5.79 -2.02 7.33
N ASP A 58 6.69 -1.92 8.31
CA ASP A 58 6.46 -2.46 9.64
C ASP A 58 5.50 -1.59 10.46
N PHE A 59 4.88 -2.17 11.49
CA PHE A 59 4.06 -1.43 12.44
C PHE A 59 4.80 -0.23 13.08
N ALA A 60 6.10 -0.36 13.34
CA ALA A 60 6.90 0.73 13.89
C ALA A 60 7.05 1.91 12.92
N GLU A 61 7.19 1.61 11.62
CA GLU A 61 7.31 2.61 10.56
C GLU A 61 5.97 3.28 10.28
N TYR A 62 4.90 2.48 10.22
CA TYR A 62 3.53 2.99 10.15
C TYR A 62 3.20 3.94 11.30
N MET A 63 3.51 3.54 12.54
CA MET A 63 3.32 4.41 13.72
C MET A 63 4.13 5.69 13.65
N LYS A 64 5.36 5.61 13.14
CA LYS A 64 6.23 6.77 12.97
C LYS A 64 5.67 7.75 11.93
N PHE A 65 5.14 7.23 10.81
CA PHE A 65 4.42 8.03 9.81
C PHE A 65 3.16 8.66 10.42
N ALA A 66 2.29 7.87 11.04
CA ALA A 66 1.04 8.34 11.64
C ALA A 66 1.25 9.34 12.80
N SER A 67 2.38 9.27 13.51
CA SER A 67 2.75 10.23 14.56
C SER A 67 3.26 11.58 14.03
N ARG A 68 3.50 11.68 12.73
CA ARG A 68 4.08 12.85 12.06
C ARG A 68 3.03 13.73 11.37
N GLU A 69 1.79 13.26 11.27
CA GLU A 69 0.58 14.05 10.91
C GLU A 69 -0.13 14.59 12.16
#